data_AF-A0A6J8AXY1-F1
#
_entry.id   AF-A0A6J8AXY1-F1
#
_cell.length_a   1.000
_cell.length_b   1.000
_cell.length_c   1.000
_cell.angle_alpha   90.00
_cell.angle_beta   90.00
_cell.angle_gamma   90.00
#
_symmetry.space_group_name_H-M   'P 1'
#
loop_
_entity.id
_entity.type
_entity.pdbx_description
1 polymer ?
#
loop_
_entity_poly.entity_id
_entity_poly.type
_entity_poly.pdbx_seq_one_letter_code
_entity_poly.pdbx_strand_id
1 'polypeptide(L)'
;MFLDNINVLKNSSSADAETLYKCIKEVLTRNNLDLKKCTSLVTDGASVMSVKSVYDEFVAITQTLRNLKEKDPTADGLLSKMNTVKFLGVIIILHHVLPKLASLSKAFQQGNINFSSIASSINFTTDALDDLVKTQEPIHEIEKEMKEGGRYESVELTPTPHQLEELKNLLEKYVRALKENIDSRFSNVLPVLTAFDVFNPMLVPERDALYFKNYGVDKIETLVDHFSIAHQTEEDRKDYRDEVIASWGLFKYELLKYKHTIPKEISEGAMSMTGTTPTQWALQQLLVNKASYHSFSHLLCFYRNFYVNARLQCMA
;
A
#
# COMPACT_ATOMS: atom_id res chain seq x y z
N MET A 1 1.47 8.71 -41.44
CA MET A 1 0.79 7.40 -41.52
C MET A 1 0.53 6.95 -40.08
N PHE A 2 -0.61 7.39 -39.52
CA PHE A 2 -0.94 7.39 -38.08
C PHE A 2 -2.13 6.47 -37.75
N LEU A 3 -2.55 5.68 -38.73
CA LEU A 3 -3.56 4.65 -38.60
C LEU A 3 -2.83 3.30 -38.68
N ASP A 4 -2.24 2.88 -37.58
CA ASP A 4 -2.38 1.48 -37.25
C ASP A 4 -3.37 1.40 -36.10
N ASN A 5 -4.47 0.72 -36.41
CA ASN A 5 -5.61 0.41 -35.58
C ASN A 5 -5.19 -0.59 -34.50
N ILE A 6 -4.19 -0.21 -33.68
CA ILE A 6 -3.73 -1.02 -32.57
C ILE A 6 -4.71 -0.75 -31.44
N ASN A 7 -5.69 -1.63 -31.33
CA ASN A 7 -6.30 -1.93 -30.05
C ASN A 7 -5.15 -2.25 -29.08
N VAL A 8 -4.76 -1.28 -28.26
CA VAL A 8 -3.59 -1.37 -27.35
C VAL A 8 -3.81 -2.43 -26.26
N LEU A 9 -5.03 -2.98 -26.17
CA LEU A 9 -5.43 -4.09 -25.32
C LEU A 9 -5.45 -5.44 -26.07
N LYS A 10 -5.15 -5.49 -27.38
CA LYS A 10 -5.29 -6.70 -28.21
C LYS A 10 -4.40 -7.87 -27.74
N ASN A 11 -3.32 -7.57 -27.04
CA ASN A 11 -2.37 -8.56 -26.50
C ASN A 11 -2.33 -8.56 -24.96
N SER A 12 -3.20 -7.81 -24.28
CA SER A 12 -3.21 -7.68 -22.83
C SER A 12 -4.32 -8.54 -22.24
N SER A 13 -3.97 -9.48 -21.36
CA SER A 13 -4.91 -10.42 -20.72
C SER A 13 -5.77 -9.79 -19.61
N SER A 14 -5.57 -8.51 -19.28
CA SER A 14 -6.16 -7.82 -18.13
C SER A 14 -6.09 -6.29 -18.29
N ALA A 15 -7.07 -5.57 -17.73
CA ALA A 15 -7.12 -4.10 -17.65
C ALA A 15 -6.69 -3.60 -16.25
N ASP A 16 -5.52 -4.06 -15.79
CA ASP A 16 -4.94 -3.68 -14.51
C ASP A 16 -4.20 -2.32 -14.58
N ALA A 17 -3.87 -1.80 -13.41
CA ALA A 17 -3.13 -0.54 -13.26
C ALA A 17 -1.78 -0.57 -13.98
N GLU A 18 -1.14 -1.73 -14.11
CA GLU A 18 0.11 -1.95 -14.86
C GLU A 18 -0.10 -1.72 -16.37
N THR A 19 -1.24 -2.14 -16.92
CA THR A 19 -1.61 -1.98 -18.33
C THR A 19 -1.98 -0.53 -18.66
N LEU A 20 -2.72 0.15 -17.77
CA LEU A 20 -3.01 1.58 -17.89
C LEU A 20 -1.75 2.43 -17.72
N TYR A 21 -0.88 2.07 -16.76
CA TYR A 21 0.41 2.70 -16.54
C TYR A 21 1.34 2.54 -17.75
N LYS A 22 1.42 1.36 -18.37
CA LYS A 22 2.17 1.14 -19.62
C LYS A 22 1.63 1.99 -20.78
N CYS A 23 0.30 2.08 -20.94
CA CYS A 23 -0.32 2.93 -21.96
C CYS A 23 0.03 4.41 -21.77
N ILE A 24 -0.13 4.92 -20.54
CA ILE A 24 0.19 6.31 -20.19
C ILE A 24 1.70 6.57 -20.34
N LYS A 25 2.53 5.60 -19.94
CA LYS A 25 4.00 5.66 -20.04
C LYS A 25 4.52 5.72 -21.46
N GLU A 26 3.96 4.92 -22.36
CA GLU A 26 4.33 4.93 -23.77
C GLU A 26 3.91 6.23 -24.48
N VAL A 27 2.76 6.79 -24.12
CA VAL A 27 2.31 8.08 -24.66
C VAL A 27 3.23 9.22 -24.20
N LEU A 28 3.65 9.23 -22.94
CA LEU A 28 4.53 10.26 -22.38
C LEU A 28 5.98 10.16 -22.89
N THR A 29 6.51 8.94 -23.03
CA THR A 29 7.88 8.70 -23.53
C THR A 29 8.04 9.11 -25.01
N ARG A 30 7.01 8.93 -25.86
CA ARG A 30 7.01 9.38 -27.26
C ARG A 30 7.01 10.91 -27.43
N ASN A 31 6.71 11.66 -26.35
CA ASN A 31 6.64 13.12 -26.32
C ASN A 31 7.81 13.76 -25.55
N ASN A 32 8.94 13.04 -25.38
CA ASN A 32 10.12 13.51 -24.62
C ASN A 32 9.84 13.90 -23.15
N LEU A 33 8.74 13.43 -22.56
CA LEU A 33 8.42 13.56 -21.14
C LEU A 33 8.82 12.25 -20.44
N ASP A 34 10.07 12.17 -20.01
CA ASP A 34 10.67 10.93 -19.50
C ASP A 34 10.20 10.58 -18.09
N LEU A 35 9.27 9.62 -18.02
CA LEU A 35 8.80 9.00 -16.79
C LEU A 35 9.85 8.16 -16.07
N LYS A 36 11.04 7.88 -16.65
CA LYS A 36 12.15 7.24 -15.90
C LYS A 36 12.66 8.12 -14.75
N LYS A 37 12.32 9.41 -14.71
CA LYS A 37 12.50 10.26 -13.52
C LYS A 37 11.44 10.06 -12.44
N CYS A 38 10.37 9.30 -12.71
CA CYS A 38 9.19 9.12 -11.86
C CYS A 38 8.77 7.64 -11.68
N THR A 39 9.65 6.67 -11.96
CA THR A 39 9.31 5.24 -11.92
C THR A 39 9.87 4.52 -10.68
N SER A 40 9.06 4.30 -9.64
CA SER A 40 9.18 3.10 -8.79
C SER A 40 7.81 2.68 -8.24
N LEU A 41 7.22 1.61 -8.78
CA LEU A 41 5.91 1.10 -8.37
C LEU A 41 5.96 0.37 -7.02
N VAL A 42 6.15 1.14 -5.95
CA VAL A 42 5.20 1.18 -4.83
C VAL A 42 4.14 2.23 -5.30
N THR A 43 3.05 2.56 -4.61
CA THR A 43 2.56 3.94 -4.78
C THR A 43 3.63 4.85 -4.16
N ASP A 44 4.78 4.97 -4.81
CA ASP A 44 5.81 5.91 -4.42
C ASP A 44 5.17 7.29 -4.51
N GLY A 45 5.60 8.20 -3.64
CA GLY A 45 5.07 9.57 -3.67
C GLY A 45 5.11 10.16 -5.08
N ALA A 46 5.97 9.68 -5.99
CA ALA A 46 6.05 10.13 -7.38
C ALA A 46 4.74 9.93 -8.17
N SER A 47 4.05 8.79 -8.06
CA SER A 47 2.76 8.57 -8.75
C SER A 47 1.65 9.51 -8.24
N VAL A 48 1.55 9.65 -6.92
CA VAL A 48 0.61 10.58 -6.25
C VAL A 48 0.93 12.02 -6.64
N MET A 49 2.21 12.39 -6.62
CA MET A 49 2.70 13.72 -6.98
C MET A 49 2.50 14.00 -8.46
N SER A 50 2.64 13.02 -9.35
CA SER A 50 2.42 13.20 -10.78
C SER A 50 0.95 13.47 -11.09
N VAL A 51 0.03 12.67 -10.54
CA VAL A 51 -1.42 12.91 -10.68
C VAL A 51 -1.80 14.25 -10.05
N LYS A 52 -1.25 14.55 -8.87
CA LYS A 52 -1.44 15.85 -8.22
C LYS A 52 -0.94 16.99 -9.08
N SER A 53 0.25 16.91 -9.68
CA SER A 53 0.78 17.95 -10.56
C SER A 53 -0.10 18.14 -11.80
N VAL A 54 -0.55 17.05 -12.43
CA VAL A 54 -1.47 17.15 -13.58
C VAL A 54 -2.81 17.75 -13.16
N TYR A 55 -3.37 17.33 -12.02
CA TYR A 55 -4.58 17.91 -11.44
C TYR A 55 -4.38 19.40 -11.12
N ASP A 56 -3.23 19.76 -10.57
CA ASP A 56 -2.90 21.10 -10.11
C ASP A 56 -2.72 22.07 -11.28
N GLU A 57 -2.00 21.62 -12.30
CA GLU A 57 -1.58 22.40 -13.46
C GLU A 57 -2.46 22.15 -14.70
N PHE A 58 -3.55 21.40 -14.58
CA PHE A 58 -4.37 20.97 -15.74
C PHE A 58 -4.75 22.13 -16.66
N VAL A 59 -5.21 23.24 -16.08
CA VAL A 59 -5.58 24.45 -16.83
C VAL A 59 -4.37 25.02 -17.55
N ALA A 60 -3.24 25.19 -16.86
CA ALA A 60 -2.01 25.74 -17.43
C ALA A 60 -1.47 24.87 -18.57
N ILE A 61 -1.47 23.54 -18.40
CA ILE A 61 -1.09 22.57 -19.42
C ILE A 61 -2.00 22.73 -20.64
N THR A 62 -3.32 22.76 -20.44
CA THR A 62 -4.29 22.83 -21.53
C THR A 62 -4.19 24.15 -22.31
N GLN A 63 -4.01 25.28 -21.62
CA GLN A 63 -3.81 26.58 -22.27
C GLN A 63 -2.48 26.65 -23.03
N THR A 64 -1.42 26.09 -22.47
CA THR A 64 -0.12 26.02 -23.16
C THR A 64 -0.24 25.21 -24.45
N LEU A 65 -0.88 24.04 -24.41
CA LEU A 65 -1.09 23.22 -25.59
C LEU A 65 -1.99 23.91 -26.63
N ARG A 66 -3.03 24.64 -26.20
CA ARG A 66 -3.84 25.47 -27.10
C ARG A 66 -3.03 26.52 -27.84
N ASN A 67 -2.10 27.18 -27.16
CA ASN A 67 -1.23 28.20 -27.78
C ASN A 67 -0.24 27.60 -28.79
N LEU A 68 0.11 26.32 -28.63
CA LEU A 68 1.07 25.62 -29.48
C LEU A 68 0.41 24.85 -30.64
N LYS A 69 -0.88 24.54 -30.56
CA LYS A 69 -1.59 23.64 -31.50
C LYS A 69 -1.44 24.01 -32.98
N GLU A 70 -1.39 25.32 -33.30
CA GLU A 70 -1.27 25.79 -34.69
C GLU A 70 0.13 25.62 -35.28
N LYS A 71 1.15 25.48 -34.40
CA LYS A 71 2.57 25.44 -34.77
C LYS A 71 3.21 24.07 -34.58
N ASP A 72 2.61 23.22 -33.75
CA ASP A 72 3.11 21.90 -33.42
C ASP A 72 1.98 20.86 -33.47
N PRO A 73 1.96 19.97 -34.49
CA PRO A 73 1.01 18.87 -34.60
C PRO A 73 1.00 17.93 -33.37
N THR A 74 2.11 17.86 -32.65
CA THR A 74 2.24 17.07 -31.42
C THR A 74 1.42 17.69 -30.29
N ALA A 75 1.48 19.02 -30.14
CA ALA A 75 0.70 19.74 -29.15
C ALA A 75 -0.81 19.65 -29.44
N ASP A 76 -1.22 19.70 -30.72
CA ASP A 76 -2.62 19.49 -31.14
C ASP A 76 -3.09 18.05 -30.85
N GLY A 77 -2.26 17.06 -31.18
CA GLY A 77 -2.53 15.65 -30.88
C GLY A 77 -2.59 15.34 -29.37
N LEU A 78 -1.81 16.04 -28.54
CA LEU A 78 -1.85 15.88 -27.09
C LEU A 78 -3.06 16.60 -26.48
N LEU A 79 -3.35 17.82 -26.93
CA LEU A 79 -4.51 18.60 -26.49
C LEU A 79 -5.82 17.84 -26.75
N SER A 80 -5.99 17.27 -27.95
CA SER A 80 -7.20 16.50 -28.30
C SER A 80 -7.41 15.25 -27.44
N LYS A 81 -6.33 14.69 -26.87
CA LYS A 81 -6.43 13.54 -25.95
C LYS A 81 -6.68 13.96 -24.50
N MET A 82 -6.00 15.01 -24.04
CA MET A 82 -6.06 15.46 -22.64
C MET A 82 -7.29 16.31 -22.35
N ASN A 83 -7.69 17.17 -23.29
CA ASN A 83 -8.82 18.07 -23.13
C ASN A 83 -10.14 17.36 -23.40
N THR A 84 -10.47 16.37 -22.57
CA THR A 84 -11.74 15.64 -22.62
C THR A 84 -12.28 15.48 -21.20
N VAL A 85 -13.61 15.50 -21.05
CA VAL A 85 -14.30 15.25 -19.77
C VAL A 85 -13.82 13.93 -19.16
N LYS A 86 -13.65 12.90 -20.00
CA LYS A 86 -13.18 11.58 -19.56
C LYS A 86 -11.77 11.64 -18.98
N PHE A 87 -10.83 12.30 -19.65
CA PHE A 87 -9.44 12.39 -19.18
C PHE A 87 -9.36 13.15 -17.85
N LEU A 88 -9.98 14.33 -17.79
CA LEU A 88 -10.01 15.14 -16.56
C LEU A 88 -10.72 14.39 -15.42
N GLY A 89 -11.86 13.75 -15.70
CA GLY A 89 -12.60 12.97 -14.70
C GLY A 89 -11.77 11.81 -14.14
N VAL A 90 -10.97 11.14 -14.97
CA VAL A 90 -10.02 10.12 -14.50
C VAL A 90 -8.94 10.72 -13.60
N ILE A 91 -8.37 11.88 -13.96
CA ILE A 91 -7.37 12.57 -13.11
C ILE A 91 -7.95 12.92 -11.75
N ILE A 92 -9.19 13.42 -11.70
CA ILE A 92 -9.88 13.76 -10.45
C ILE A 92 -10.15 12.50 -9.62
N ILE A 93 -10.66 11.42 -10.23
CA ILE A 93 -10.84 10.13 -9.54
C ILE A 93 -9.51 9.64 -8.94
N LEU A 94 -8.42 9.67 -9.71
CA LEU A 94 -7.11 9.27 -9.23
C LEU A 94 -6.59 10.20 -8.12
N HIS A 95 -6.84 11.51 -8.21
CA HIS A 95 -6.47 12.48 -7.18
C HIS A 95 -7.10 12.16 -5.81
N HIS A 96 -8.33 11.65 -5.81
CA HIS A 96 -9.04 11.23 -4.60
C HIS A 96 -8.63 9.85 -4.07
N VAL A 97 -8.42 8.89 -4.98
CA VAL A 97 -8.14 7.49 -4.61
C VAL A 97 -6.69 7.29 -4.19
N LEU A 98 -5.73 7.82 -4.93
CA LEU A 98 -4.31 7.54 -4.71
C LEU A 98 -3.80 7.95 -3.31
N PRO A 99 -4.23 9.06 -2.69
CA PRO A 99 -3.83 9.40 -1.33
C PRO A 99 -4.27 8.36 -0.28
N LYS A 100 -5.41 7.70 -0.49
CA LYS A 100 -5.88 6.63 0.41
C LYS A 100 -4.95 5.43 0.32
N LEU A 101 -4.58 5.03 -0.90
CA LEU A 101 -3.62 3.95 -1.14
C LEU A 101 -2.20 4.29 -0.66
N ALA A 102 -1.77 5.54 -0.82
CA ALA A 102 -0.48 6.01 -0.33
C ALA A 102 -0.39 5.93 1.21
N SER A 103 -1.50 6.20 1.89
CA SER A 103 -1.61 6.06 3.35
C SER A 103 -1.45 4.59 3.77
N LEU A 104 -2.10 3.67 3.06
CA LEU A 104 -1.92 2.23 3.27
C LEU A 104 -0.48 1.80 3.01
N SER A 105 0.09 2.22 1.89
CA SER A 105 1.48 1.92 1.53
C SER A 105 2.47 2.38 2.61
N LYS A 106 2.26 3.57 3.18
CA LYS A 106 3.09 4.10 4.27
C LYS A 106 3.08 3.22 5.51
N ALA A 107 1.95 2.56 5.82
CA ALA A 107 1.85 1.61 6.94
C ALA A 107 2.73 0.36 6.74
N PHE A 108 3.12 0.04 5.51
CA PHE A 108 3.99 -1.08 5.16
C PHE A 108 5.45 -0.68 4.86
N GLN A 109 5.80 0.61 5.00
CA GLN A 109 7.17 1.06 4.77
C GLN A 109 8.09 0.70 5.95
N GLN A 110 9.34 0.35 5.64
CA GLN A 110 10.36 0.00 6.62
C GLN A 110 10.52 1.12 7.67
N GLY A 111 10.52 0.75 8.96
CA GLY A 111 10.58 1.72 10.07
C GLY A 111 9.25 2.43 10.37
N ASN A 112 8.14 2.02 9.74
CA ASN A 112 6.78 2.43 10.13
C ASN A 112 5.85 1.23 10.38
N ILE A 113 6.33 0.00 10.20
CA ILE A 113 5.53 -1.21 10.34
C ILE A 113 5.21 -1.44 11.83
N ASN A 114 3.96 -1.19 12.18
CA ASN A 114 3.37 -1.58 13.44
C ASN A 114 2.38 -2.74 13.20
N PHE A 115 2.79 -3.96 13.50
CA PHE A 115 2.00 -5.18 13.28
C PHE A 115 0.63 -5.15 13.95
N SER A 116 0.51 -4.46 15.09
CA SER A 116 -0.77 -4.31 15.79
C SER A 116 -1.77 -3.43 15.04
N SER A 117 -1.31 -2.55 14.14
CA SER A 117 -2.17 -1.60 13.41
C SER A 117 -2.29 -1.89 11.92
N ILE A 118 -1.65 -2.94 11.39
CA ILE A 118 -1.72 -3.31 9.96
C ILE A 118 -3.17 -3.62 9.56
N ALA A 119 -3.86 -4.46 10.33
CA ALA A 119 -5.26 -4.81 10.07
C ALA A 119 -6.15 -3.56 10.08
N SER A 120 -5.98 -2.68 11.06
CA SER A 120 -6.71 -1.41 11.14
C SER A 120 -6.42 -0.50 9.94
N SER A 121 -5.18 -0.47 9.44
CA SER A 121 -4.79 0.35 8.29
C SER A 121 -5.44 -0.16 7.00
N ILE A 122 -5.52 -1.48 6.82
CA ILE A 122 -6.22 -2.11 5.70
C ILE A 122 -7.71 -1.77 5.78
N ASN A 123 -8.36 -2.03 6.92
CA ASN A 123 -9.80 -1.77 7.09
C ASN A 123 -10.13 -0.30 6.86
N PHE A 124 -9.37 0.61 7.47
CA PHE A 124 -9.54 2.05 7.27
C PHE A 124 -9.44 2.45 5.78
N THR A 125 -8.49 1.87 5.04
CA THR A 125 -8.33 2.18 3.62
C THR A 125 -9.50 1.63 2.81
N THR A 126 -9.93 0.41 3.09
CA THR A 126 -11.10 -0.21 2.45
C THR A 126 -12.37 0.60 2.69
N ASP A 127 -12.60 1.03 3.93
CA ASP A 127 -13.75 1.87 4.31
C ASP A 127 -13.68 3.23 3.60
N ALA A 128 -12.50 3.86 3.58
CA ALA A 128 -12.31 5.14 2.89
C ALA A 128 -12.54 5.05 1.37
N LEU A 129 -12.20 3.91 0.74
CA LEU A 129 -12.50 3.66 -0.66
C LEU A 129 -14.01 3.48 -0.90
N ASP A 130 -14.70 2.76 -0.01
CA ASP A 130 -16.16 2.62 -0.07
C ASP A 130 -16.85 3.97 0.10
N ASP A 131 -16.35 4.82 0.98
CA ASP A 131 -16.90 6.15 1.20
C ASP A 131 -16.76 7.05 -0.03
N LEU A 132 -15.68 6.93 -0.81
CA LEU A 132 -15.56 7.63 -2.11
C LEU A 132 -16.67 7.22 -3.08
N VAL A 133 -17.03 5.94 -3.12
CA VAL A 133 -18.11 5.43 -3.97
C VAL A 133 -19.48 5.89 -3.46
N LYS A 134 -19.71 5.84 -2.15
CA LYS A 134 -20.99 6.25 -1.54
C LYS A 134 -21.25 7.75 -1.70
N THR A 135 -20.23 8.57 -1.42
CA THR A 135 -20.34 10.03 -1.46
C THR A 135 -20.27 10.59 -2.87
N GLN A 136 -19.66 9.84 -3.81
CA GLN A 136 -19.39 10.28 -5.18
C GLN A 136 -18.67 11.63 -5.22
N GLU A 137 -17.87 11.93 -4.20
CA GLU A 137 -17.12 13.19 -4.07
C GLU A 137 -16.36 13.57 -5.36
N PRO A 138 -15.64 12.64 -6.05
CA PRO A 138 -14.97 12.98 -7.30
C PRO A 138 -15.92 13.41 -8.42
N ILE A 139 -17.14 12.86 -8.47
CA ILE A 139 -18.13 13.16 -9.51
C ILE A 139 -18.77 14.52 -9.23
N HIS A 140 -19.13 14.80 -7.97
CA HIS A 140 -19.62 16.10 -7.55
C HIS A 140 -18.59 17.21 -7.79
N GLU A 141 -17.30 16.93 -7.60
CA GLU A 141 -16.23 17.88 -7.92
C GLU A 141 -16.19 18.19 -9.42
N ILE A 142 -16.29 17.19 -10.29
CA ILE A 142 -16.34 17.37 -11.76
C ILE A 142 -17.53 18.26 -12.15
N GLU A 143 -18.72 17.98 -11.61
CA GLU A 143 -19.93 18.77 -11.91
C GLU A 143 -19.84 20.20 -11.41
N LYS A 144 -19.15 20.44 -10.29
CA LYS A 144 -19.01 21.76 -9.68
C LYS A 144 -17.93 22.59 -10.37
N GLU A 145 -16.74 22.02 -10.54
CA GLU A 145 -15.55 22.75 -10.97
C GLU A 145 -15.51 23.02 -12.48
N MET A 146 -16.38 22.37 -13.26
CA MET A 146 -16.53 22.62 -14.70
C MET A 146 -17.65 23.63 -15.04
N LYS A 147 -18.37 24.15 -14.04
CA LYS A 147 -19.37 25.22 -14.21
C LYS A 147 -18.71 26.60 -14.17
N GLU A 148 -19.50 27.63 -14.49
CA GLU A 148 -19.10 29.04 -14.39
C GLU A 148 -18.59 29.38 -12.99
N GLY A 149 -17.41 30.00 -12.89
CA GLY A 149 -16.70 30.28 -11.64
C GLY A 149 -15.94 29.10 -11.04
N GLY A 150 -15.96 27.93 -11.68
CA GLY A 150 -15.22 26.74 -11.28
C GLY A 150 -13.78 26.71 -11.81
N ARG A 151 -12.92 25.89 -11.19
CA ARG A 151 -11.51 25.77 -11.56
C ARG A 151 -11.26 25.50 -13.05
N TYR A 152 -12.12 24.72 -13.68
CA TYR A 152 -11.93 24.22 -15.05
C TYR A 152 -12.75 24.97 -16.10
N GLU A 153 -13.36 26.11 -15.75
CA GLU A 153 -14.18 26.93 -16.67
C GLU A 153 -13.44 27.26 -17.97
N SER A 154 -12.19 27.73 -17.87
CA SER A 154 -11.37 28.13 -19.03
C SER A 154 -10.98 26.96 -19.94
N VAL A 155 -11.25 25.72 -19.53
CA VAL A 155 -10.93 24.51 -20.29
C VAL A 155 -12.03 24.19 -21.33
N GLU A 156 -13.15 24.93 -21.34
CA GLU A 156 -14.23 24.84 -22.35
C GLU A 156 -14.80 23.41 -22.48
N LEU A 157 -14.78 22.65 -21.39
CA LEU A 157 -15.37 21.32 -21.31
C LEU A 157 -16.70 21.42 -20.56
N THR A 158 -17.76 20.84 -21.14
CA THR A 158 -19.05 20.70 -20.47
C THR A 158 -19.38 19.22 -20.34
N PRO A 159 -19.44 18.66 -19.11
CA PRO A 159 -19.77 17.26 -18.92
C PRO A 159 -21.24 16.99 -19.28
N THR A 160 -21.48 15.96 -20.10
CA THR A 160 -22.84 15.48 -20.36
C THR A 160 -23.29 14.52 -19.24
N PRO A 161 -24.61 14.37 -18.99
CA PRO A 161 -25.11 13.41 -18.00
C PRO A 161 -24.61 11.98 -18.24
N HIS A 162 -24.47 11.60 -19.52
CA HIS A 162 -23.94 10.29 -19.89
C HIS A 162 -22.47 10.11 -19.48
N GLN A 163 -21.61 11.11 -19.72
CA GLN A 163 -20.20 11.04 -19.33
C GLN A 163 -20.01 11.01 -17.81
N LEU A 164 -20.86 11.71 -17.06
CA LEU A 164 -20.85 11.67 -15.60
C LEU A 164 -21.22 10.28 -15.08
N GLU A 165 -22.24 9.66 -15.67
CA GLU A 165 -22.63 8.28 -15.35
C GLU A 165 -21.53 7.28 -15.75
N GLU A 166 -20.84 7.47 -16.89
CA GLU A 166 -19.67 6.66 -17.25
C GLU A 166 -18.53 6.78 -16.22
N LEU A 167 -18.25 7.99 -15.73
CA LEU A 167 -17.19 8.24 -14.74
C LEU A 167 -17.55 7.69 -13.36
N LYS A 168 -18.83 7.75 -12.97
CA LYS A 168 -19.33 7.09 -11.77
C LYS A 168 -19.18 5.57 -11.86
N ASN A 169 -19.60 4.97 -12.98
CA ASN A 169 -19.41 3.54 -13.22
C ASN A 169 -17.93 3.14 -13.22
N LEU A 170 -17.05 4.02 -13.72
CA LEU A 170 -15.61 3.83 -13.65
C LEU A 170 -15.10 3.85 -12.21
N LEU A 171 -15.51 4.83 -11.41
CA LEU A 171 -15.16 4.92 -9.98
C LEU A 171 -15.56 3.66 -9.23
N GLU A 172 -16.80 3.20 -9.40
CA GLU A 172 -17.32 1.99 -8.78
C GLU A 172 -16.51 0.73 -9.15
N LYS A 173 -16.23 0.54 -10.44
CA LYS A 173 -15.44 -0.60 -10.93
C LYS A 173 -14.00 -0.54 -10.46
N TYR A 174 -13.40 0.65 -10.46
CA TYR A 174 -12.03 0.85 -10.05
C TYR A 174 -11.85 0.57 -8.56
N VAL A 175 -12.71 1.14 -7.71
CA VAL A 175 -12.70 0.88 -6.26
C VAL A 175 -12.94 -0.59 -5.94
N ARG A 176 -13.89 -1.25 -6.62
CA ARG A 176 -14.13 -2.69 -6.46
C ARG A 176 -12.87 -3.50 -6.75
N ALA A 177 -12.23 -3.26 -7.89
CA ALA A 177 -11.00 -3.96 -8.27
C ALA A 177 -9.85 -3.69 -7.28
N LEU A 178 -9.73 -2.47 -6.75
CA LEU A 178 -8.75 -2.15 -5.72
C LEU A 178 -8.99 -2.94 -4.43
N LYS A 179 -10.23 -3.03 -3.97
CA LYS A 179 -10.58 -3.81 -2.78
C LYS A 179 -10.31 -5.29 -2.97
N GLU A 180 -10.71 -5.87 -4.10
CA GLU A 180 -10.42 -7.27 -4.44
C GLU A 180 -8.90 -7.53 -4.46
N ASN A 181 -8.10 -6.60 -4.96
CA ASN A 181 -6.64 -6.70 -4.95
C ASN A 181 -6.06 -6.63 -3.53
N ILE A 182 -6.57 -5.73 -2.68
CA ILE A 182 -6.16 -5.64 -1.27
C ILE A 182 -6.49 -6.95 -0.56
N ASP A 183 -7.72 -7.45 -0.70
CA ASP A 183 -8.17 -8.68 -0.05
C ASP A 183 -7.36 -9.90 -0.53
N SER A 184 -7.15 -10.04 -1.84
CA SER A 184 -6.34 -11.11 -2.42
C SER A 184 -4.90 -11.09 -1.90
N ARG A 185 -4.31 -9.89 -1.78
CA ARG A 185 -2.93 -9.72 -1.32
C ARG A 185 -2.73 -10.03 0.16
N PHE A 186 -3.70 -9.67 1.00
CA PHE A 186 -3.54 -9.72 2.45
C PHE A 186 -4.30 -10.85 3.13
N SER A 187 -5.35 -11.42 2.56
CA SER A 187 -6.18 -12.46 3.22
C SER A 187 -5.38 -13.61 3.83
N ASN A 188 -4.42 -14.16 3.10
CA ASN A 188 -3.60 -15.29 3.57
C ASN A 188 -2.44 -14.88 4.49
N VAL A 189 -1.97 -13.64 4.38
CA VAL A 189 -0.74 -13.17 5.06
C VAL A 189 -1.08 -12.35 6.31
N LEU A 190 -2.26 -11.76 6.38
CA LEU A 190 -2.70 -10.90 7.47
C LEU A 190 -2.66 -11.61 8.83
N PRO A 191 -3.15 -12.86 9.01
CA PRO A 191 -3.02 -13.58 10.28
C PRO A 191 -1.56 -13.75 10.72
N VAL A 192 -0.65 -13.97 9.78
CA VAL A 192 0.79 -14.11 10.05
C VAL A 192 1.39 -12.76 10.44
N LEU A 193 1.06 -11.69 9.73
CA LEU A 193 1.52 -10.33 10.05
C LEU A 193 1.06 -9.88 11.42
N THR A 194 -0.22 -10.06 11.74
CA THR A 194 -0.75 -9.64 13.04
C THR A 194 -0.17 -10.49 14.17
N ALA A 195 0.13 -11.78 13.94
CA ALA A 195 0.78 -12.64 14.93
C ALA A 195 2.16 -12.14 15.38
N PHE A 196 2.88 -11.35 14.58
CA PHE A 196 4.17 -10.75 15.00
C PHE A 196 4.04 -9.72 16.13
N ASP A 197 2.83 -9.21 16.41
CA ASP A 197 2.60 -8.33 17.57
C ASP A 197 2.86 -9.05 18.91
N VAL A 198 2.92 -10.40 18.92
CA VAL A 198 3.22 -11.22 20.10
C VAL A 198 4.59 -10.87 20.69
N PHE A 199 5.50 -10.37 19.86
CA PHE A 199 6.82 -9.91 20.28
C PHE A 199 6.82 -8.47 20.81
N ASN A 200 5.67 -7.79 20.90
CA ASN A 200 5.59 -6.46 21.50
C ASN A 200 5.64 -6.56 23.04
N PRO A 201 6.71 -6.06 23.69
CA PRO A 201 6.84 -6.17 25.15
C PRO A 201 5.74 -5.41 25.91
N MET A 202 5.14 -4.39 25.29
CA MET A 202 4.07 -3.60 25.90
C MET A 202 2.74 -4.37 25.98
N LEU A 203 2.56 -5.41 25.18
CA LEU A 203 1.37 -6.25 25.16
C LEU A 203 1.47 -7.45 26.11
N VAL A 204 2.65 -7.68 26.71
CA VAL A 204 2.86 -8.81 27.61
C VAL A 204 2.12 -8.57 28.92
N PRO A 205 1.25 -9.52 29.35
CA PRO A 205 0.55 -9.43 30.63
C PRO A 205 1.52 -9.55 31.79
N GLU A 206 1.13 -9.04 32.96
CA GLU A 206 1.90 -9.28 34.19
C GLU A 206 1.92 -10.77 34.54
N ARG A 207 2.98 -11.20 35.24
CA ARG A 207 3.23 -12.62 35.54
C ARG A 207 2.08 -13.29 36.30
N ASP A 208 1.41 -12.54 37.16
CA ASP A 208 0.29 -12.98 37.99
C ASP A 208 -1.06 -12.97 37.26
N ALA A 209 -1.12 -12.41 36.04
CA ALA A 209 -2.33 -12.42 35.23
C ALA A 209 -2.73 -13.85 34.83
N LEU A 210 -4.03 -14.14 34.91
CA LEU A 210 -4.59 -15.48 34.64
C LEU A 210 -4.19 -16.03 33.24
N TYR A 211 -4.06 -15.14 32.26
CA TYR A 211 -3.80 -15.47 30.87
C TYR A 211 -2.31 -15.42 30.49
N PHE A 212 -1.40 -15.05 31.40
CA PHE A 212 0.05 -15.00 31.11
C PHE A 212 0.61 -16.38 30.72
N LYS A 213 0.12 -17.46 31.34
CA LYS A 213 0.55 -18.84 31.06
C LYS A 213 0.30 -19.28 29.62
N ASN A 214 -0.75 -18.77 28.98
CA ASN A 214 -1.12 -19.12 27.60
C ASN A 214 -0.93 -17.95 26.63
N TYR A 215 -0.35 -16.83 27.10
CA TYR A 215 -0.15 -15.64 26.29
C TYR A 215 0.63 -15.96 25.01
N GLY A 216 0.04 -15.61 23.87
CA GLY A 216 0.68 -15.64 22.56
C GLY A 216 0.88 -17.02 21.95
N VAL A 217 0.39 -18.09 22.58
CA VAL A 217 0.55 -19.47 22.06
C VAL A 217 -0.09 -19.59 20.68
N ASP A 218 -1.34 -19.15 20.53
CA ASP A 218 -2.10 -19.09 19.27
C ASP A 218 -1.36 -18.33 18.15
N LYS A 219 -0.75 -17.19 18.50
CA LYS A 219 0.03 -16.38 17.57
C LYS A 219 1.32 -17.09 17.16
N ILE A 220 2.00 -17.74 18.09
CA ILE A 220 3.21 -18.51 17.78
C ILE A 220 2.87 -19.73 16.93
N GLU A 221 1.76 -20.42 17.20
CA GLU A 221 1.27 -21.51 16.35
C GLU A 221 1.03 -21.03 14.91
N THR A 222 0.39 -19.86 14.75
CA THR A 222 0.20 -19.23 13.43
C THR A 222 1.53 -18.97 12.71
N LEU A 223 2.56 -18.50 13.42
CA LEU A 223 3.89 -18.26 12.84
C LEU A 223 4.59 -19.58 12.50
N VAL A 224 4.52 -20.58 13.38
CA VAL A 224 5.10 -21.91 13.16
C VAL A 224 4.52 -22.52 11.90
N ASP A 225 3.19 -22.56 11.77
CA ASP A 225 2.51 -23.14 10.61
C ASP A 225 2.94 -22.50 9.29
N HIS A 226 3.14 -21.19 9.30
CA HIS A 226 3.60 -20.47 8.12
C HIS A 226 5.05 -20.77 7.76
N PHE A 227 5.95 -20.86 8.73
CA PHE A 227 7.38 -21.04 8.48
C PHE A 227 7.84 -22.51 8.47
N SER A 228 7.01 -23.45 8.91
CA SER A 228 7.32 -24.88 8.93
C SER A 228 7.23 -25.56 7.56
N ILE A 229 6.86 -24.83 6.50
CA ILE A 229 6.69 -25.34 5.13
C ILE A 229 8.00 -25.93 4.57
N ALA A 230 9.16 -25.53 5.09
CA ALA A 230 10.47 -26.05 4.68
C ALA A 230 10.77 -27.48 5.20
N HIS A 231 9.97 -28.02 6.14
CA HIS A 231 10.18 -29.35 6.72
C HIS A 231 9.51 -30.44 5.86
N GLN A 232 10.27 -31.51 5.57
CA GLN A 232 9.92 -32.50 4.56
C GLN A 232 8.86 -33.50 5.05
N THR A 233 8.87 -33.85 6.35
CA THR A 233 7.94 -34.81 6.94
C THR A 233 6.98 -34.18 7.95
N GLU A 234 5.86 -34.85 8.23
CA GLU A 234 4.90 -34.41 9.27
C GLU A 234 5.50 -34.52 10.68
N GLU A 235 6.36 -35.51 10.91
CA GLU A 235 7.08 -35.70 12.17
C GLU A 235 8.06 -34.55 12.42
N ASP A 236 8.85 -34.14 11.42
CA ASP A 236 9.75 -32.98 11.53
C ASP A 236 8.99 -31.67 11.82
N ARG A 237 7.80 -31.49 11.23
CA ARG A 237 6.94 -30.32 11.47
C ARG A 237 6.45 -30.29 12.91
N LYS A 238 6.05 -31.45 13.43
CA LYS A 238 5.56 -31.60 14.80
C LYS A 238 6.69 -31.33 15.81
N ASP A 239 7.86 -31.92 15.61
CA ASP A 239 9.01 -31.70 16.49
C ASP A 239 9.44 -30.22 16.49
N TYR A 240 9.53 -29.59 15.31
CA TYR A 240 9.79 -28.15 15.19
C TYR A 240 8.76 -27.29 15.91
N ARG A 241 7.46 -27.64 15.79
CA ARG A 241 6.37 -26.96 16.50
C ARG A 241 6.56 -27.05 18.01
N ASP A 242 6.77 -28.25 18.54
CA ASP A 242 6.91 -28.48 19.98
C ASP A 242 8.13 -27.72 20.55
N GLU A 243 9.24 -27.70 19.81
CA GLU A 243 10.44 -26.94 20.16
C GLU A 243 10.19 -25.42 20.20
N VAL A 244 9.49 -24.87 19.21
CA VAL A 244 9.17 -23.44 19.15
C VAL A 244 8.22 -23.04 20.28
N ILE A 245 7.21 -23.86 20.58
CA ILE A 245 6.24 -23.59 21.65
C ILE A 245 6.92 -23.65 23.01
N ALA A 246 7.81 -24.63 23.24
CA ALA A 246 8.62 -24.69 24.46
C ALA A 246 9.54 -23.45 24.58
N SER A 247 10.19 -23.06 23.49
CA SER A 247 11.05 -21.88 23.42
C SER A 247 10.28 -20.60 23.74
N TRP A 248 9.07 -20.45 23.20
CA TRP A 248 8.17 -19.34 23.51
C TRP A 248 7.77 -19.32 24.99
N GLY A 249 7.49 -20.49 25.55
CA GLY A 249 7.14 -20.67 26.97
C GLY A 249 8.16 -20.03 27.91
N LEU A 250 9.46 -20.10 27.57
CA LEU A 250 10.53 -19.43 28.30
C LEU A 250 10.70 -17.96 27.84
N PHE A 251 10.72 -17.70 26.54
CA PHE A 251 11.03 -16.38 25.99
C PHE A 251 10.07 -15.28 26.47
N LYS A 252 8.78 -15.57 26.65
CA LYS A 252 7.82 -14.56 27.13
C LYS A 252 8.14 -14.00 28.52
N TYR A 253 8.88 -14.73 29.36
CA TYR A 253 9.38 -14.21 30.64
C TYR A 253 10.52 -13.22 30.43
N GLU A 254 11.39 -13.45 29.45
CA GLU A 254 12.41 -12.47 29.04
C GLU A 254 11.75 -11.24 28.39
N LEU A 255 10.73 -11.46 27.56
CA LEU A 255 9.96 -10.38 26.94
C LEU A 255 9.22 -9.51 27.97
N LEU A 256 8.80 -10.09 29.11
CA LEU A 256 8.25 -9.31 30.22
C LEU A 256 9.31 -8.38 30.84
N LYS A 257 10.57 -8.82 30.96
CA LYS A 257 11.66 -7.93 31.41
C LYS A 257 11.86 -6.76 30.44
N TYR A 258 11.73 -7.04 29.14
CA TYR A 258 11.84 -6.03 28.08
C TYR A 258 10.83 -4.90 28.22
N LYS A 259 9.64 -5.17 28.77
CA LYS A 259 8.63 -4.15 29.09
C LYS A 259 9.13 -3.05 30.02
N HIS A 260 10.10 -3.38 30.89
CA HIS A 260 10.67 -2.44 31.85
C HIS A 260 12.00 -1.83 31.39
N THR A 261 12.66 -2.40 30.38
CA THR A 261 13.95 -1.92 29.87
C THR A 261 13.85 -1.19 28.54
N ILE A 262 12.71 -1.29 27.86
CA ILE A 262 12.47 -0.60 26.59
C ILE A 262 12.61 0.92 26.80
N PRO A 263 13.34 1.64 25.92
CA PRO A 263 13.46 3.09 26.00
C PRO A 263 12.09 3.78 25.95
N LYS A 264 11.90 4.82 26.76
CA LYS A 264 10.62 5.53 26.88
C LYS A 264 10.14 6.07 25.54
N GLU A 265 11.07 6.58 24.74
CA GLU A 265 10.84 7.14 23.41
C GLU A 265 10.19 6.10 22.47
N ILE A 266 10.57 4.83 22.60
CA ILE A 266 10.01 3.73 21.81
C ILE A 266 8.68 3.26 22.40
N SER A 267 8.58 3.18 23.73
CA SER A 267 7.38 2.69 24.42
C SER A 267 6.18 3.64 24.35
N GLU A 268 6.43 4.96 24.36
CA GLU A 268 5.40 6.00 24.32
C GLU A 268 5.03 6.38 22.87
N GLY A 269 5.65 5.73 21.88
CA GLY A 269 5.39 6.02 20.47
C GLY A 269 5.80 7.43 20.07
N ALA A 270 6.68 8.09 20.84
CA ALA A 270 7.30 9.33 20.40
C ALA A 270 7.94 9.05 19.05
N MET A 271 7.71 9.90 18.06
CA MET A 271 8.34 9.77 16.75
C MET A 271 9.86 9.89 16.91
N SER A 272 10.50 8.79 17.28
CA SER A 272 11.94 8.66 17.30
C SER A 272 12.42 8.92 15.88
N MET A 273 13.54 9.63 15.76
CA MET A 273 14.31 9.77 14.52
C MET A 273 14.65 8.40 13.87
N THR A 274 14.47 7.28 14.59
CA THR A 274 14.76 5.91 14.13
C THR A 274 13.56 5.10 13.61
N GLY A 275 12.30 5.55 13.78
CA GLY A 275 11.11 4.78 13.34
C GLY A 275 10.97 3.37 13.95
N THR A 276 11.64 3.08 15.06
CA THR A 276 11.67 1.71 15.61
C THR A 276 10.43 1.46 16.48
N THR A 277 9.63 0.45 16.14
CA THR A 277 8.47 0.04 16.97
C THR A 277 8.90 -0.85 18.15
N PRO A 278 8.09 -0.98 19.22
CA PRO A 278 8.40 -1.88 20.34
C PRO A 278 8.67 -3.33 19.92
N THR A 279 7.89 -3.86 18.98
CA THR A 279 8.10 -5.18 18.36
C THR A 279 9.46 -5.25 17.68
N GLN A 280 9.79 -4.26 16.84
CA GLN A 280 11.08 -4.24 16.14
C GLN A 280 12.26 -4.15 17.11
N TRP A 281 12.14 -3.32 18.14
CA TRP A 281 13.17 -3.19 19.17
C TRP A 281 13.39 -4.52 19.91
N ALA A 282 12.33 -5.19 20.35
CA ALA A 282 12.44 -6.48 21.05
C ALA A 282 13.11 -7.56 20.19
N LEU A 283 12.76 -7.62 18.91
CA LEU A 283 13.36 -8.56 17.95
C LEU A 283 14.82 -8.22 17.64
N GLN A 284 15.21 -6.94 17.64
CA GLN A 284 16.61 -6.52 17.55
C GLN A 284 17.41 -6.93 18.78
N GLN A 285 16.85 -6.81 20.00
CA GLN A 285 17.53 -7.26 21.22
C GLN A 285 17.83 -8.76 21.20
N LEU A 286 16.90 -9.56 20.66
CA LEU A 286 17.11 -10.98 20.42
C LEU A 286 18.30 -11.26 19.49
N LEU A 287 18.49 -10.46 18.43
CA LEU A 287 19.61 -10.61 17.50
C LEU A 287 20.96 -10.17 18.08
N VAL A 288 20.98 -9.07 18.83
CA VAL A 288 22.21 -8.54 19.43
C VAL A 288 22.78 -9.52 20.45
N ASN A 289 21.91 -10.17 21.22
CA ASN A 289 22.29 -11.12 22.26
C ASN A 289 22.25 -12.57 21.80
N LYS A 290 22.44 -12.84 20.50
CA LYS A 290 22.31 -14.18 19.90
C LYS A 290 23.15 -15.26 20.60
N ALA A 291 24.31 -14.90 21.15
CA ALA A 291 25.17 -15.82 21.92
C ALA A 291 24.53 -16.27 23.24
N SER A 292 23.78 -15.38 23.90
CA SER A 292 23.05 -15.65 25.14
C SER A 292 21.67 -16.30 24.91
N TYR A 293 21.16 -16.20 23.68
CA TYR A 293 19.82 -16.65 23.28
C TYR A 293 19.84 -17.82 22.29
N HIS A 294 20.84 -18.70 22.39
CA HIS A 294 20.95 -19.89 21.54
C HIS A 294 19.69 -20.78 21.64
N SER A 295 19.05 -20.82 22.81
CA SER A 295 17.76 -21.50 23.07
C SER A 295 16.56 -20.89 22.33
N PHE A 296 16.69 -19.72 21.71
CA PHE A 296 15.63 -19.04 20.96
C PHE A 296 15.95 -18.96 19.46
N SER A 297 16.87 -19.80 18.97
CA SER A 297 17.29 -19.86 17.56
C SER A 297 16.11 -19.99 16.58
N HIS A 298 15.06 -20.73 16.95
CA HIS A 298 13.87 -20.90 16.13
C HIS A 298 13.02 -19.62 16.03
N LEU A 299 12.89 -18.86 17.13
CA LEU A 299 12.22 -17.55 17.13
C LEU A 299 13.00 -16.50 16.31
N LEU A 300 14.34 -16.59 16.32
CA LEU A 300 15.21 -15.76 15.48
C LEU A 300 15.02 -16.04 13.99
N CYS A 301 14.64 -17.28 13.61
CA CYS A 301 14.33 -17.61 12.22
C CYS A 301 13.08 -16.87 11.71
N PHE A 302 12.04 -16.67 12.54
CA PHE A 302 10.86 -15.88 12.14
C PHE A 302 11.23 -14.45 11.79
N TYR A 303 12.03 -13.80 12.63
CA TYR A 303 12.48 -12.43 12.36
C TYR A 303 13.36 -12.33 11.11
N ARG A 304 14.31 -13.27 10.94
CA ARG A 304 15.20 -13.28 9.76
C ARG A 304 14.43 -13.56 8.47
N ASN A 305 13.55 -14.55 8.46
CA ASN A 305 12.71 -14.86 7.31
C ASN A 305 11.77 -13.70 6.99
N PHE A 306 11.21 -13.02 7.99
CA PHE A 306 10.40 -11.83 7.77
C PHE A 306 11.21 -10.66 7.20
N TYR A 307 12.34 -10.28 7.80
CA TYR A 307 13.14 -9.15 7.30
C TYR A 307 13.79 -9.40 5.93
N VAL A 308 14.13 -10.65 5.61
CA VAL A 308 14.68 -11.04 4.31
C VAL A 308 13.59 -11.16 3.26
N ASN A 309 12.43 -11.75 3.56
CA ASN A 309 11.34 -11.96 2.59
C ASN A 309 10.37 -10.76 2.46
N ALA A 310 10.17 -9.94 3.49
CA ALA A 310 9.40 -8.70 3.40
C ALA A 310 10.07 -7.70 2.43
N ARG A 311 11.39 -7.82 2.23
CA ARG A 311 12.14 -7.09 1.20
C ARG A 311 11.78 -7.50 -0.23
N LEU A 312 11.22 -8.70 -0.42
CA LEU A 312 10.88 -9.28 -1.73
C LEU A 312 9.38 -9.25 -2.03
N GLN A 313 8.50 -9.29 -1.02
CA GLN A 313 7.04 -9.35 -1.25
C GLN A 313 6.30 -8.02 -1.06
N CYS A 314 6.87 -7.04 -0.34
CA CYS A 314 6.26 -5.71 -0.23
C CYS A 314 6.62 -4.77 -1.39
N MET A 315 7.56 -5.16 -2.26
CA MET A 315 8.13 -4.35 -3.35
C MET A 315 7.74 -4.83 -4.77
N ALA A 316 6.81 -5.78 -4.91
CA ALA A 316 6.29 -6.25 -6.19
C ALA A 316 4.77 -6.12 -6.28
#